data_AF-A0AA88JTC5-F1
#
_entry.id   AF-A0AA88JTC5-F1
#
_cell.length_a   1.000
_cell.length_b   1.000
_cell.length_c   1.000
_cell.angle_alpha   90.00
_cell.angle_beta   90.00
_cell.angle_gamma   90.00
#
_symmetry.space_group_name_H-M   'P 1'
#
loop_
_entity.id
_entity.type
_entity.pdbx_description
1 polymer ?
#
loop_
_entity_poly.entity_id
_entity_poly.type
_entity_poly.pdbx_seq_one_letter_code
_entity_poly.pdbx_strand_id
1 'polypeptide(L)'
;MMLFKRPDTETLYSALVNKDPAYEGVAYVCVTSTKIFCRFTCTARKPKIENCRFRETIAECLEAGFRPCKRCKPMLSYGAPDETVTSLLTALENEPARRWCEEDVVALGHDPSTVRRTFKRRFGMSFLEIARLRRLGDAATSLASGEAVIGAQIDAGYESGSGFRSAINQFFGTSPVAMKGKGFLKGDWIDTPIGPMLVVADDHALHLLEFADRPALPAELKRLKARTGADMVLGRTAVTGQIAAELAAYFAGSSAAFETRLAGHGTPFERDVWRNLREIPVGEIVSYSSLATSMDRSSAVRAVARANGANQIAIVVPCHRVLGADGSLTGYGGGLWRKKWLIEHERRMAGAQGEGQRMPLAS
;
A
#
# COMPACT_ATOMS: atom_id res chain seq x y z
N MET A 1 -5.22 22.43 15.73
CA MET A 1 -4.65 23.37 14.73
C MET A 1 -4.53 22.63 13.40
N MET A 2 -5.42 22.90 12.43
CA MET A 2 -5.44 22.22 11.12
C MET A 2 -4.25 22.69 10.28
N LEU A 3 -3.30 21.79 10.03
CA LEU A 3 -1.99 22.10 9.43
C LEU A 3 -1.96 22.08 7.89
N PHE A 4 -3.10 22.16 7.22
CA PHE A 4 -3.14 22.23 5.76
C PHE A 4 -4.13 23.30 5.31
N LYS A 5 -3.62 24.41 4.76
CA LYS A 5 -4.46 25.40 4.08
C LYS A 5 -5.17 24.69 2.93
N ARG A 6 -6.50 24.69 2.96
CA ARG A 6 -7.32 24.03 1.95
C ARG A 6 -6.97 24.57 0.54
N PRO A 7 -6.69 23.70 -0.44
CA PRO A 7 -6.47 24.11 -1.82
C PRO A 7 -7.68 24.90 -2.35
N ASP A 8 -7.44 25.86 -3.23
CA ASP A 8 -8.51 26.64 -3.83
C ASP A 8 -9.45 25.76 -4.70
N THR A 9 -10.62 26.31 -5.00
CA THR A 9 -11.67 25.60 -5.76
C THR A 9 -11.20 25.17 -7.15
N GLU A 10 -10.31 25.93 -7.79
CA GLU A 10 -9.85 25.66 -9.15
C GLU A 10 -8.85 24.50 -9.20
N THR A 11 -7.97 24.44 -8.20
CA THR A 11 -7.08 23.31 -7.94
C THR A 11 -7.89 22.04 -7.66
N LEU A 12 -8.89 22.11 -6.78
CA LEU A 12 -9.76 20.98 -6.46
C LEU A 12 -10.60 20.54 -7.67
N TYR A 13 -11.05 21.47 -8.50
CA TYR A 13 -11.77 21.12 -9.72
C TYR A 13 -10.87 20.45 -10.76
N SER A 14 -9.65 20.96 -10.96
CA SER A 14 -8.67 20.36 -11.85
C SER A 14 -8.33 18.92 -11.41
N ALA A 15 -8.09 18.72 -10.11
CA ALA A 15 -7.88 17.41 -9.51
C ALA A 15 -9.09 16.48 -9.70
N LEU A 16 -10.32 17.00 -9.53
CA LEU A 16 -11.55 16.24 -9.77
C LEU A 16 -11.65 15.77 -11.22
N VAL A 17 -11.38 16.65 -12.19
CA VAL A 17 -11.43 16.34 -13.63
C VAL A 17 -10.38 15.28 -13.97
N ASN A 18 -9.16 15.45 -13.46
CA ASN A 18 -8.05 14.52 -13.67
C ASN A 18 -8.20 13.19 -12.89
N LYS A 19 -9.23 13.06 -12.04
CA LYS A 19 -9.44 11.91 -11.15
C LYS A 19 -8.22 11.68 -10.26
N ASP A 20 -7.60 12.76 -9.80
CA ASP A 20 -6.33 12.72 -9.11
C ASP A 20 -6.49 12.03 -7.73
N PRO A 21 -5.86 10.87 -7.52
CA PRO A 21 -5.92 10.19 -6.23
C PRO A 21 -5.27 11.01 -5.12
N ALA A 22 -4.42 12.00 -5.43
CA ALA A 22 -3.77 12.92 -4.48
C ALA A 22 -4.75 13.67 -3.55
N TYR A 23 -6.03 13.76 -3.94
CA TYR A 23 -7.07 14.48 -3.22
C TYR A 23 -8.12 13.56 -2.58
N GLU A 24 -7.91 12.25 -2.64
CA GLU A 24 -8.76 11.29 -1.92
C GLU A 24 -8.64 11.44 -0.41
N GLY A 25 -9.79 11.50 0.28
CA GLY A 25 -9.85 11.77 1.72
C GLY A 25 -9.40 13.17 2.13
N VAL A 26 -8.97 14.01 1.18
CA VAL A 26 -8.63 15.42 1.39
C VAL A 26 -9.85 16.30 1.26
N ALA A 27 -10.68 16.00 0.27
CA ALA A 27 -11.93 16.67 0.04
C ALA A 27 -12.89 15.74 -0.71
N TYR A 28 -14.16 16.13 -0.68
CA TYR A 28 -15.25 15.53 -1.44
C TYR A 28 -15.88 16.60 -2.30
N VAL A 29 -16.30 16.24 -3.52
CA VAL A 29 -17.10 17.13 -4.35
C VAL A 29 -18.57 16.89 -4.08
N CYS A 30 -19.27 17.91 -3.59
CA CYS A 30 -20.72 17.99 -3.51
C CYS A 30 -21.26 18.61 -4.81
N VAL A 31 -22.03 17.82 -5.57
CA VAL A 31 -22.59 18.22 -6.86
C VAL A 31 -23.98 18.80 -6.64
N THR A 32 -24.12 20.12 -6.80
CA THR A 32 -25.34 20.87 -6.44
C THR A 32 -26.55 20.46 -7.27
N SER A 33 -26.35 20.14 -8.55
CA SER A 33 -27.41 19.76 -9.47
C SER A 33 -28.05 18.39 -9.18
N THR A 34 -27.27 17.44 -8.66
CA THR A 34 -27.77 16.08 -8.36
C THR A 34 -27.97 15.82 -6.87
N LYS A 35 -27.51 16.75 -6.02
CA LYS A 35 -27.43 16.58 -4.56
C LYS A 35 -26.68 15.30 -4.17
N ILE A 36 -25.63 14.96 -4.92
CA ILE A 36 -24.75 13.82 -4.67
C ILE A 36 -23.36 14.34 -4.32
N PHE A 37 -22.71 13.77 -3.31
CA PHE A 37 -21.28 13.98 -3.10
C PHE A 37 -20.44 12.76 -3.53
N CYS A 38 -19.25 13.03 -4.07
CA CYS A 38 -18.37 12.06 -4.69
C CYS A 38 -16.92 12.22 -4.21
N ARG A 39 -16.17 11.13 -4.38
CA ARG A 39 -14.69 11.10 -4.35
C ARG A 39 -14.09 11.69 -5.63
N PHE A 40 -12.82 12.07 -5.61
CA PHE A 40 -12.14 12.69 -6.76
C PHE A 40 -11.89 11.69 -7.89
N THR A 41 -11.55 10.45 -7.54
CA THR A 41 -11.35 9.30 -8.44
C THR A 41 -12.66 8.73 -9.00
N CYS A 42 -13.83 9.27 -8.62
CA CYS A 42 -15.12 8.80 -9.09
C CYS A 42 -15.20 8.81 -10.63
N THR A 43 -15.57 7.68 -11.21
CA THR A 43 -15.69 7.49 -12.67
C THR A 43 -16.99 8.04 -13.27
N ALA A 44 -17.86 8.64 -12.45
CA ALA A 44 -19.04 9.35 -12.96
C ALA A 44 -18.63 10.53 -13.86
N ARG A 45 -19.54 10.92 -14.76
CA ARG A 45 -19.37 12.11 -15.60
C ARG A 45 -19.07 13.31 -14.71
N LYS A 46 -18.02 14.06 -15.04
CA LYS A 46 -17.59 15.20 -14.23
C LYS A 46 -18.58 16.36 -14.41
N PRO A 47 -19.09 16.94 -13.31
CA PRO A 47 -19.98 18.11 -13.36
C PRO A 47 -19.20 19.34 -13.82
N LYS A 48 -19.91 20.38 -14.27
CA LYS A 48 -19.30 21.71 -14.48
C LYS A 48 -18.85 22.31 -13.14
N ILE A 49 -17.80 23.14 -13.16
CA ILE A 49 -17.24 23.77 -11.97
C ILE A 49 -18.27 24.58 -11.16
N GLU A 50 -19.19 25.27 -11.84
CA GLU A 50 -20.28 26.03 -11.23
C GLU A 50 -21.19 25.18 -10.31
N ASN A 51 -21.29 23.88 -10.61
CA ASN A 51 -22.08 22.90 -9.86
C ASN A 51 -21.28 22.16 -8.78
N CYS A 52 -20.02 22.53 -8.54
CA CYS A 52 -19.15 21.89 -7.57
C CYS A 52 -19.09 22.71 -6.28
N ARG A 53 -19.26 22.07 -5.13
CA ARG A 53 -18.90 22.59 -3.82
C ARG A 53 -17.98 21.58 -3.16
N PHE A 54 -16.79 21.97 -2.75
CA PHE A 54 -15.87 21.04 -2.10
C PHE A 54 -16.05 21.11 -0.57
N ARG A 55 -15.98 19.97 0.09
CA ARG A 55 -16.05 19.84 1.56
C ARG A 55 -14.93 18.93 2.02
N GLU A 56 -14.43 19.14 3.23
CA GLU A 56 -13.26 18.38 3.72
C GLU A 56 -13.67 17.03 4.29
N THR A 57 -14.84 16.99 4.92
CA THR A 57 -15.34 15.81 5.61
C THR A 57 -16.64 15.28 5.00
N ILE A 58 -16.89 13.99 5.20
CA ILE A 58 -18.18 13.37 4.85
C ILE A 58 -19.32 14.00 5.67
N ALA A 59 -19.07 14.33 6.94
CA ALA A 59 -20.05 14.97 7.81
C ALA A 59 -20.54 16.30 7.22
N GLU A 60 -19.61 17.17 6.79
CA GLU A 60 -19.95 18.43 6.10
C GLU A 60 -20.78 18.20 4.82
N CYS A 61 -20.53 17.12 4.08
CA CYS A 61 -21.34 16.78 2.91
C CYS A 61 -22.78 16.41 3.29
N LEU A 62 -22.95 15.61 4.33
CA LEU A 62 -24.25 15.14 4.80
C LEU A 62 -25.06 16.27 5.43
N GLU A 63 -24.45 17.07 6.30
CA GLU A 63 -25.06 18.26 6.93
C GLU A 63 -25.51 19.28 5.89
N ALA A 64 -24.76 19.43 4.79
CA ALA A 64 -25.15 20.26 3.67
C ALA A 64 -26.22 19.64 2.75
N GLY A 65 -26.79 18.48 3.14
CA GLY A 65 -27.92 17.83 2.47
C GLY A 65 -27.56 17.02 1.21
N PHE A 66 -26.29 16.61 1.05
CA PHE A 66 -25.87 15.79 -0.08
C PHE A 66 -25.94 14.31 0.26
N ARG A 67 -26.44 13.51 -0.68
CA ARG A 67 -26.47 12.05 -0.56
C ARG A 67 -25.19 11.43 -1.10
N PRO A 68 -24.74 10.29 -0.55
CA PRO A 68 -23.51 9.64 -1.02
C PRO A 68 -23.67 9.02 -2.41
N CYS A 69 -22.65 9.18 -3.24
CA CYS A 69 -22.62 8.55 -4.57
C CYS A 69 -22.62 7.03 -4.48
N LYS A 70 -23.57 6.38 -5.16
CA LYS A 70 -23.63 4.90 -5.24
C LYS A 70 -22.47 4.28 -6.04
N ARG A 71 -21.78 5.07 -6.88
CA ARG A 71 -20.71 4.60 -7.76
C ARG A 71 -19.35 4.56 -7.07
N CYS A 72 -18.95 5.66 -6.43
CA CYS A 72 -17.69 5.70 -5.67
C CYS A 72 -17.86 5.35 -4.18
N LYS A 73 -19.10 5.15 -3.72
CA LYS A 73 -19.48 4.75 -2.35
C LYS A 73 -18.66 5.51 -1.28
N PRO A 74 -18.77 6.86 -1.23
CA PRO A 74 -17.87 7.68 -0.43
C PRO A 74 -18.00 7.44 1.09
N MET A 75 -19.12 6.85 1.54
CA MET A 75 -19.37 6.46 2.94
C MET A 75 -18.56 5.26 3.41
N LEU A 76 -18.13 4.39 2.50
CA LEU A 76 -17.19 3.35 2.88
C LEU A 76 -15.89 4.06 3.26
N SER A 77 -15.18 3.58 4.29
CA SER A 77 -13.83 4.05 4.58
C SER A 77 -13.02 4.07 3.28
N TYR A 78 -12.17 5.08 3.11
CA TYR A 78 -11.21 5.03 2.02
C TYR A 78 -10.40 3.75 2.21
N GLY A 79 -10.59 2.78 1.32
CA GLY A 79 -10.00 1.46 1.51
C GLY A 79 -10.69 0.53 2.49
N ALA A 80 -11.98 0.69 2.75
CA ALA A 80 -12.73 -0.42 3.35
C ALA A 80 -12.41 -1.69 2.54
N PRO A 81 -11.98 -2.79 3.20
CA PRO A 81 -11.64 -4.01 2.50
C PRO A 81 -12.80 -4.38 1.59
N ASP A 82 -12.54 -4.63 0.31
CA ASP A 82 -13.58 -5.16 -0.57
C ASP A 82 -13.84 -6.58 -0.07
N GLU A 83 -15.00 -6.82 0.56
CA GLU A 83 -15.33 -8.11 1.20
C GLU A 83 -15.13 -9.29 0.23
N THR A 84 -15.37 -9.07 -1.07
CA THR A 84 -15.10 -10.05 -2.13
C THR A 84 -13.61 -10.37 -2.22
N VAL A 85 -12.76 -9.33 -2.22
CA VAL A 85 -11.30 -9.48 -2.27
C VAL A 85 -10.80 -10.15 -1.00
N THR A 86 -11.26 -9.72 0.18
CA THR A 86 -10.85 -10.28 1.46
C THR A 86 -11.23 -11.76 1.57
N SER A 87 -12.47 -12.11 1.21
CA SER A 87 -12.96 -13.49 1.18
C SER A 87 -12.09 -14.38 0.28
N LEU A 88 -11.85 -13.95 -0.96
CA LEU A 88 -11.09 -14.73 -1.94
C LEU A 88 -9.59 -14.83 -1.62
N LEU A 89 -8.97 -13.76 -1.09
CA LEU A 89 -7.58 -13.83 -0.63
C LEU A 89 -7.44 -14.75 0.58
N THR A 90 -8.40 -14.72 1.52
CA THR A 90 -8.42 -15.63 2.67
C THR A 90 -8.57 -17.08 2.21
N ALA A 91 -9.46 -17.34 1.25
CA ALA A 91 -9.64 -18.68 0.68
C ALA A 91 -8.34 -19.18 0.01
N LEU A 92 -7.66 -18.30 -0.73
CA LEU A 92 -6.36 -18.60 -1.34
C LEU A 92 -5.27 -18.92 -0.31
N GLU A 93 -5.29 -18.25 0.84
CA GLU A 93 -4.35 -18.50 1.94
C GLU A 93 -4.63 -19.83 2.65
N ASN A 94 -5.90 -20.23 2.77
CA ASN A 94 -6.30 -21.51 3.37
C ASN A 94 -5.99 -22.71 2.48
N GLU A 95 -6.05 -22.56 1.15
CA GLU A 95 -5.83 -23.64 0.18
C GLU A 95 -4.80 -23.23 -0.91
N PRO A 96 -3.51 -23.02 -0.55
CA PRO A 96 -2.51 -22.45 -1.46
C PRO A 96 -2.15 -23.38 -2.63
N ALA A 97 -2.21 -24.70 -2.41
CA ALA A 97 -1.91 -25.70 -3.44
C ALA A 97 -3.09 -25.99 -4.38
N ARG A 98 -4.30 -25.51 -4.08
CA ARG A 98 -5.51 -25.81 -4.86
C ARG A 98 -5.41 -25.20 -6.27
N ARG A 99 -5.90 -25.97 -7.25
CA ARG A 99 -6.10 -25.46 -8.61
C ARG A 99 -7.47 -24.79 -8.70
N TRP A 100 -7.49 -23.48 -8.43
CA TRP A 100 -8.69 -22.66 -8.48
C TRP A 100 -9.26 -22.54 -9.91
N CYS A 101 -10.58 -22.60 -10.04
CA CYS A 101 -11.35 -22.38 -11.28
C CYS A 101 -12.54 -21.42 -11.06
N GLU A 102 -13.32 -21.13 -12.12
CA GLU A 102 -14.47 -20.22 -12.00
C GLU A 102 -15.60 -20.83 -11.16
N GLU A 103 -15.75 -22.15 -11.19
CA GLU A 103 -16.73 -22.88 -10.37
C GLU A 103 -16.46 -22.70 -8.88
N ASP A 104 -15.21 -22.61 -8.46
CA ASP A 104 -14.84 -22.31 -7.06
C ASP A 104 -15.27 -20.90 -6.65
N VAL A 105 -15.13 -19.93 -7.56
CA VAL A 105 -15.54 -18.53 -7.32
C VAL A 105 -17.06 -18.45 -7.14
N VAL A 106 -17.81 -19.20 -7.96
CA VAL A 106 -19.27 -19.31 -7.84
C VAL A 106 -19.66 -20.01 -6.53
N ALA A 107 -18.97 -21.07 -6.16
CA ALA A 107 -19.21 -21.81 -4.91
C ALA A 107 -19.00 -20.93 -3.65
N LEU A 108 -18.09 -19.95 -3.73
CA LEU A 108 -17.88 -18.93 -2.68
C LEU A 108 -18.91 -17.79 -2.73
N GLY A 109 -19.92 -17.86 -3.61
CA GLY A 109 -21.00 -16.88 -3.70
C GLY A 109 -20.64 -15.62 -4.47
N HIS A 110 -19.62 -15.66 -5.33
CA HIS A 110 -19.15 -14.51 -6.09
C HIS A 110 -19.37 -14.68 -7.61
N ASP A 111 -19.71 -13.58 -8.29
CA ASP A 111 -19.80 -13.55 -9.76
C ASP A 111 -18.38 -13.49 -10.39
N PRO A 112 -17.99 -14.47 -11.24
CA PRO A 112 -16.64 -14.54 -11.83
C PRO A 112 -16.26 -13.27 -12.62
N SER A 113 -17.20 -12.68 -13.35
CA SER A 113 -16.96 -11.46 -14.14
C SER A 113 -16.65 -10.26 -13.24
N THR A 114 -17.37 -10.13 -12.14
CA THR A 114 -17.16 -9.09 -11.13
C THR A 114 -15.84 -9.29 -10.40
N VAL A 115 -15.53 -10.53 -9.99
CA VAL A 115 -14.24 -10.88 -9.36
C VAL A 115 -13.09 -10.54 -10.30
N ARG A 116 -13.13 -11.02 -11.55
CA ARG A 116 -12.09 -10.75 -12.55
C ARG A 116 -11.84 -9.26 -12.72
N ARG A 117 -12.90 -8.45 -12.85
CA ARG A 117 -12.81 -6.99 -13.01
C ARG A 117 -12.31 -6.29 -11.75
N THR A 118 -12.74 -6.72 -10.57
CA THR A 118 -12.29 -6.17 -9.30
C THR A 118 -10.82 -6.46 -9.06
N PHE A 119 -10.39 -7.71 -9.20
CA PHE A 119 -8.99 -8.10 -9.07
C PHE A 119 -8.13 -7.41 -10.13
N LYS A 120 -8.54 -7.38 -11.41
CA LYS A 120 -7.75 -6.67 -12.45
C LYS A 120 -7.59 -5.18 -12.17
N ARG A 121 -8.61 -4.55 -11.61
CA ARG A 121 -8.55 -3.13 -11.21
C ARG A 121 -7.65 -2.93 -9.99
N ARG A 122 -7.72 -3.83 -9.01
CA ARG A 122 -7.04 -3.71 -7.72
C ARG A 122 -5.57 -4.13 -7.79
N PHE A 123 -5.32 -5.30 -8.36
CA PHE A 123 -4.03 -5.98 -8.44
C PHE A 123 -3.56 -6.17 -9.88
N GLY A 124 -4.11 -5.52 -10.92
CA GLY A 124 -3.64 -5.70 -12.30
C GLY A 124 -3.81 -7.11 -12.93
N MET A 125 -4.27 -8.10 -12.15
CA MET A 125 -4.45 -9.51 -12.49
C MET A 125 -5.81 -9.99 -12.03
N SER A 126 -6.30 -11.07 -12.60
CA SER A 126 -7.45 -11.81 -12.08
C SER A 126 -7.07 -12.68 -10.89
N PHE A 127 -8.07 -13.02 -10.08
CA PHE A 127 -7.94 -13.96 -8.98
C PHE A 127 -7.29 -15.30 -9.41
N LEU A 128 -7.76 -15.89 -10.51
CA LEU A 128 -7.24 -17.16 -11.02
C LEU A 128 -5.77 -17.08 -11.49
N GLU A 129 -5.35 -15.94 -12.05
CA GLU A 129 -3.95 -15.71 -12.39
C GLU A 129 -3.07 -15.64 -11.13
N ILE A 130 -3.49 -14.89 -10.10
CA ILE A 130 -2.78 -14.83 -8.81
C ILE A 130 -2.70 -16.23 -8.18
N ALA A 131 -3.81 -16.96 -8.15
CA ALA A 131 -3.88 -18.31 -7.59
C ALA A 131 -2.94 -19.29 -8.32
N ARG A 132 -2.95 -19.26 -9.65
CA ARG A 132 -2.02 -20.05 -10.47
C ARG A 132 -0.56 -19.72 -10.15
N LEU A 133 -0.22 -18.44 -10.05
CA LEU A 133 1.17 -18.04 -9.84
C LEU A 133 1.68 -18.36 -8.43
N ARG A 134 0.87 -18.18 -7.37
CA ARG A 134 1.23 -18.61 -6.02
C ARG A 134 1.52 -20.11 -5.97
N ARG A 135 0.61 -20.92 -6.54
CA ARG A 135 0.79 -22.37 -6.64
C ARG A 135 2.07 -22.78 -7.40
N LEU A 136 2.41 -22.06 -8.48
CA LEU A 136 3.66 -22.31 -9.21
C LEU A 136 4.90 -21.92 -8.41
N GLY A 137 4.86 -20.83 -7.65
CA GLY A 137 5.96 -20.41 -6.79
C GLY A 137 6.20 -21.36 -5.61
N ASP A 138 5.14 -21.91 -5.03
CA ASP A 138 5.23 -22.96 -4.02
C ASP A 138 5.84 -24.25 -4.60
N ALA A 139 5.43 -24.64 -5.81
CA ALA A 139 6.04 -25.75 -6.53
C ALA A 139 7.52 -25.50 -6.83
N ALA A 140 7.90 -24.29 -7.28
CA ALA A 140 9.29 -23.92 -7.52
C ALA A 140 10.16 -23.99 -6.25
N THR A 141 9.61 -23.58 -5.10
CA THR A 141 10.27 -23.71 -3.80
C THR A 141 10.51 -25.18 -3.45
N SER A 142 9.51 -26.03 -3.68
CA SER A 142 9.58 -27.49 -3.42
C SER A 142 10.61 -28.18 -4.33
N LEU A 143 10.70 -27.77 -5.60
CA LEU A 143 11.70 -28.25 -6.57
C LEU A 143 13.12 -27.84 -6.17
N ALA A 144 13.30 -26.62 -5.66
CA ALA A 144 14.59 -26.15 -5.19
C ALA A 144 15.08 -26.88 -3.93
N SER A 145 14.17 -27.37 -3.08
CA SER A 145 14.47 -28.20 -1.92
C SER A 145 14.72 -29.69 -2.23
N GLY A 146 14.66 -30.12 -3.51
CA GLY A 146 15.15 -31.43 -3.94
C GLY A 146 14.09 -32.49 -4.28
N GLU A 147 12.79 -32.14 -4.32
CA GLU A 147 11.77 -33.08 -4.80
C GLU A 147 11.72 -33.12 -6.33
N ALA A 148 11.66 -34.33 -6.90
CA ALA A 148 11.64 -34.56 -8.33
C ALA A 148 10.20 -34.52 -8.88
N VAL A 149 9.79 -33.41 -9.49
CA VAL A 149 8.57 -33.34 -10.33
C VAL A 149 8.84 -32.51 -11.59
N ILE A 150 8.16 -32.90 -12.67
CA ILE A 150 8.29 -32.43 -14.06
C ILE A 150 8.26 -30.90 -14.17
N GLY A 151 9.25 -30.35 -14.88
CA GLY A 151 9.50 -28.91 -14.98
C GLY A 151 8.33 -28.12 -15.55
N ALA A 152 7.90 -27.10 -14.81
CA ALA A 152 6.93 -26.13 -15.29
C ALA A 152 7.64 -25.11 -16.21
N GLN A 153 7.46 -25.22 -17.52
CA GLN A 153 7.74 -24.13 -18.44
C GLN A 153 6.75 -22.99 -18.19
N ILE A 154 7.25 -21.83 -17.79
CA ILE A 154 6.47 -20.60 -17.78
C ILE A 154 6.63 -19.96 -19.15
N ASP A 155 5.68 -20.23 -20.05
CA ASP A 155 5.55 -19.45 -21.29
C ASP A 155 5.15 -18.02 -20.89
N ALA A 156 6.12 -17.11 -20.96
CA ALA A 156 5.94 -15.69 -20.71
C ALA A 156 5.22 -15.02 -21.89
N GLY A 157 3.96 -15.39 -22.12
CA GLY A 157 3.05 -14.77 -23.09
C GLY A 157 2.36 -13.52 -22.53
N TYR A 158 3.12 -12.55 -21.99
CA TYR A 158 2.54 -11.39 -21.30
C TYR A 158 2.88 -10.08 -22.02
N GLU A 159 2.05 -9.69 -22.99
CA GLU A 159 2.11 -8.35 -23.60
C GLU A 159 1.60 -7.24 -22.66
N SER A 160 2.26 -6.09 -22.78
CA SER A 160 2.42 -5.02 -21.78
C SER A 160 1.19 -4.15 -21.45
N GLY A 161 1.25 -3.43 -20.31
CA GLY A 161 0.35 -2.29 -20.04
C GLY A 161 0.39 -1.58 -18.67
N SER A 162 1.06 -2.08 -17.62
CA SER A 162 1.14 -1.36 -16.33
C SER A 162 2.44 -1.63 -15.55
N GLY A 163 2.88 -0.67 -14.72
CA GLY A 163 4.06 -0.83 -13.83
C GLY A 163 3.95 -2.04 -12.90
N PHE A 164 2.71 -2.39 -12.54
CA PHE A 164 2.34 -3.61 -11.84
C PHE A 164 2.76 -4.90 -12.60
N ARG A 165 2.52 -4.97 -13.91
CA ARG A 165 2.94 -6.12 -14.75
C ARG A 165 4.46 -6.13 -14.98
N SER A 166 5.11 -4.97 -14.99
CA SER A 166 6.58 -4.90 -15.06
C SER A 166 7.25 -5.45 -13.80
N ALA A 167 6.65 -5.27 -12.62
CA ALA A 167 7.11 -5.88 -11.38
C ALA A 167 7.03 -7.42 -11.45
N ILE A 168 5.98 -7.97 -12.06
CA ILE A 168 5.79 -9.42 -12.23
C ILE A 168 6.88 -10.06 -13.09
N ASN A 169 7.30 -9.42 -14.19
CA ASN A 169 8.42 -9.93 -15.00
C ASN A 169 9.70 -10.13 -14.17
N GLN A 170 9.87 -9.33 -13.11
CA GLN A 170 11.01 -9.44 -12.21
C GLN A 170 10.93 -10.66 -11.26
N PHE A 171 9.72 -11.15 -10.94
CA PHE A 171 9.46 -12.36 -10.13
C PHE A 171 9.48 -13.66 -10.94
N PHE A 172 9.41 -13.59 -12.27
CA PHE A 172 9.25 -14.79 -13.11
C PHE A 172 10.26 -14.90 -14.26
N GLY A 173 11.29 -14.03 -14.27
CA GLY A 173 12.30 -14.00 -15.33
C GLY A 173 13.30 -15.17 -15.34
N THR A 174 13.26 -16.08 -14.36
CA THR A 174 14.19 -17.21 -14.25
C THR A 174 13.42 -18.53 -14.07
N SER A 175 13.77 -19.56 -14.86
CA SER A 175 13.16 -20.89 -14.76
C SER A 175 13.47 -21.54 -13.40
N PRO A 176 12.49 -22.17 -12.72
CA PRO A 176 12.69 -22.87 -11.43
C PRO A 176 13.84 -23.89 -11.43
N VAL A 177 14.12 -24.49 -12.60
CA VAL A 177 15.16 -25.51 -12.77
C VAL A 177 16.57 -24.91 -12.69
N ALA A 178 16.74 -23.62 -13.01
CA ALA A 178 18.03 -22.92 -12.96
C ALA A 178 18.36 -22.35 -11.56
N MET A 179 17.51 -22.58 -10.54
CA MET A 179 17.55 -21.89 -9.25
C MET A 179 18.15 -22.70 -8.09
N LYS A 180 18.79 -23.85 -8.33
CA LYS A 180 19.39 -24.68 -7.25
C LYS A 180 20.47 -23.92 -6.46
N GLY A 181 20.37 -23.93 -5.13
CA GLY A 181 21.43 -23.53 -4.20
C GLY A 181 21.57 -22.04 -3.88
N LYS A 182 20.62 -21.19 -4.29
CA LYS A 182 20.58 -19.75 -3.92
C LYS A 182 19.44 -19.49 -2.94
N GLY A 183 19.64 -18.59 -1.98
CA GLY A 183 18.56 -18.11 -1.11
C GLY A 183 17.44 -17.48 -1.94
N PHE A 184 16.19 -17.76 -1.58
CA PHE A 184 15.01 -17.27 -2.29
C PHE A 184 14.44 -16.04 -1.59
N LEU A 185 14.06 -15.06 -2.40
CA LEU A 185 13.12 -14.02 -1.96
C LEU A 185 11.72 -14.41 -2.43
N LYS A 186 10.75 -14.40 -1.52
CA LYS A 186 9.36 -14.61 -1.84
C LYS A 186 8.61 -13.28 -1.87
N GLY A 187 7.90 -13.05 -2.97
CA GLY A 187 7.03 -11.90 -3.17
C GLY A 187 5.57 -12.27 -2.98
N ASP A 188 4.80 -11.38 -2.37
CA ASP A 188 3.34 -11.50 -2.33
C ASP A 188 2.69 -10.11 -2.31
N TRP A 189 1.36 -10.07 -2.42
CA TRP A 189 0.58 -8.86 -2.23
C TRP A 189 -0.19 -8.89 -0.92
N ILE A 190 -0.15 -7.76 -0.22
CA ILE A 190 -0.98 -7.47 0.94
C ILE A 190 -1.97 -6.40 0.49
N ASP A 191 -3.27 -6.72 0.55
CA ASP A 191 -4.28 -5.71 0.30
C ASP A 191 -4.38 -4.76 1.51
N THR A 192 -4.33 -3.45 1.26
CA THR A 192 -4.49 -2.44 2.32
C THR A 192 -5.56 -1.43 1.94
N PRO A 193 -6.10 -0.68 2.91
CA PRO A 193 -7.05 0.38 2.62
C PRO A 193 -6.52 1.42 1.61
N ILE A 194 -5.22 1.69 1.65
CA ILE A 194 -4.61 2.70 0.79
C ILE A 194 -3.92 2.13 -0.44
N GLY A 195 -4.24 0.91 -0.86
CA GLY A 195 -3.65 0.32 -2.07
C GLY A 195 -3.04 -1.05 -1.81
N PRO A 196 -2.82 -1.87 -2.85
CA PRO A 196 -2.13 -3.14 -2.64
C PRO A 196 -0.66 -2.80 -2.39
N MET A 197 -0.05 -3.47 -1.44
CA MET A 197 1.38 -3.39 -1.22
C MET A 197 2.02 -4.69 -1.70
N LEU A 198 3.11 -4.55 -2.46
CA LEU A 198 4.01 -5.65 -2.73
C LEU A 198 4.91 -5.83 -1.51
N VAL A 199 4.95 -7.04 -0.99
CA VAL A 199 5.87 -7.47 0.06
C VAL A 199 6.89 -8.42 -0.56
N VAL A 200 8.16 -8.27 -0.21
CA VAL A 200 9.23 -9.22 -0.54
C VAL A 200 9.98 -9.57 0.74
N ALA A 201 10.09 -10.86 1.04
CA ALA A 201 10.73 -11.35 2.25
C ALA A 201 11.51 -12.64 1.96
N ASP A 202 12.50 -12.94 2.79
CA ASP A 202 13.00 -14.31 2.97
C ASP A 202 12.38 -14.90 4.25
N ASP A 203 12.94 -16.01 4.73
CA ASP A 203 12.48 -16.68 5.95
C ASP A 203 12.86 -15.94 7.25
N HIS A 204 13.66 -14.87 7.16
CA HIS A 204 14.23 -14.18 8.31
C HIS A 204 13.87 -12.70 8.41
N ALA A 205 13.68 -12.00 7.28
CA ALA A 205 13.52 -10.56 7.24
C ALA A 205 12.65 -10.08 6.07
N LEU A 206 12.09 -8.88 6.27
CA LEU A 206 11.38 -8.11 5.26
C LEU A 206 12.38 -7.30 4.42
N HIS A 207 12.38 -7.52 3.10
CA HIS A 207 13.32 -6.88 2.16
C HIS A 207 12.71 -5.68 1.46
N LEU A 208 11.40 -5.71 1.18
CA LEU A 208 10.66 -4.63 0.52
C LEU A 208 9.20 -4.66 0.94
N LEU A 209 8.63 -3.48 1.17
CA LEU A 209 7.20 -3.25 1.38
C LEU A 209 6.81 -1.92 0.73
N GLU A 210 6.19 -1.97 -0.44
CA GLU A 210 5.89 -0.78 -1.24
C GLU A 210 4.55 -0.87 -1.95
N PHE A 211 3.94 0.28 -2.27
CA PHE A 211 2.70 0.30 -3.02
C PHE A 211 2.88 -0.22 -4.44
N ALA A 212 2.00 -1.15 -4.84
CA ALA A 212 2.12 -1.86 -6.11
C ALA A 212 1.97 -0.98 -7.36
N ASP A 213 1.42 0.23 -7.19
CA ASP A 213 1.24 1.24 -8.24
C ASP A 213 2.37 2.29 -8.28
N ARG A 214 3.38 2.17 -7.40
CA ARG A 214 4.53 3.09 -7.36
C ARG A 214 5.35 2.99 -8.67
N PRO A 215 5.55 4.10 -9.41
CA PRO A 215 6.31 4.07 -10.67
C PRO A 215 7.76 3.57 -10.51
N ALA A 216 8.37 3.80 -9.35
CA ALA A 216 9.75 3.39 -9.06
C ALA A 216 9.90 1.89 -8.71
N LEU A 217 8.79 1.17 -8.44
CA LEU A 217 8.81 -0.20 -7.95
C LEU A 217 9.61 -1.18 -8.83
N PRO A 218 9.50 -1.15 -10.19
CA PRO A 218 10.30 -2.04 -11.03
C PRO A 218 11.81 -1.82 -10.87
N ALA A 219 12.25 -0.57 -10.75
CA ALA A 219 13.67 -0.24 -10.53
C ALA A 219 14.13 -0.68 -9.14
N GLU A 220 13.26 -0.57 -8.14
CA GLU A 220 13.52 -1.02 -6.77
C GLU A 220 13.72 -2.54 -6.68
N LEU A 221 12.86 -3.32 -7.36
CA LEU A 221 13.01 -4.77 -7.44
C LEU A 221 14.28 -5.19 -8.21
N LYS A 222 14.62 -4.47 -9.29
CA LYS A 222 15.89 -4.70 -10.01
C LYS A 222 17.10 -4.46 -9.11
N ARG A 223 17.08 -3.37 -8.32
CA ARG A 223 18.14 -3.07 -7.35
C ARG A 223 18.20 -4.09 -6.21
N LEU A 224 17.06 -4.62 -5.76
CA LEU A 224 17.02 -5.66 -4.74
C LEU A 224 17.63 -6.97 -5.26
N LYS A 225 17.28 -7.39 -6.48
CA LYS A 225 17.89 -8.56 -7.15
C LYS A 225 19.40 -8.40 -7.30
N ALA A 226 19.86 -7.23 -7.77
CA ALA A 226 21.29 -6.97 -7.95
C ALA A 226 22.08 -7.03 -6.64
N ARG A 227 21.47 -6.62 -5.51
CA ARG A 227 22.13 -6.55 -4.19
C ARG A 227 22.17 -7.89 -3.48
N THR A 228 21.11 -8.66 -3.58
CA THR A 228 20.98 -9.95 -2.90
C THR A 228 21.54 -11.10 -3.74
N GLY A 229 21.59 -10.95 -5.07
CA GLY A 229 21.88 -12.05 -5.98
C GLY A 229 20.82 -13.15 -5.98
N ALA A 230 19.75 -12.98 -5.17
CA ALA A 230 18.66 -13.92 -5.00
C ALA A 230 17.68 -13.78 -6.17
N ASP A 231 17.22 -14.92 -6.64
CA ASP A 231 16.05 -14.94 -7.48
C ASP A 231 14.80 -14.73 -6.62
N MET A 232 13.78 -14.14 -7.24
CA MET A 232 12.49 -13.90 -6.61
C MET A 232 11.46 -14.85 -7.20
N VAL A 233 10.56 -15.35 -6.35
CA VAL A 233 9.39 -16.14 -6.75
C VAL A 233 8.16 -15.58 -6.04
N LEU A 234 6.95 -15.83 -6.55
CA LEU A 234 5.76 -15.54 -5.74
C LEU A 234 5.59 -16.59 -4.65
N GLY A 235 5.12 -16.17 -3.49
CA GLY A 235 4.88 -17.05 -2.35
C GLY A 235 4.94 -16.26 -1.05
N ARG A 236 4.63 -16.95 0.06
CA ARG A 236 4.64 -16.36 1.40
C ARG A 236 5.71 -17.00 2.26
N THR A 237 6.23 -16.23 3.22
CA THR A 237 7.04 -16.71 4.34
C THR A 237 6.33 -16.40 5.67
N ALA A 238 6.87 -16.90 6.78
CA ALA A 238 6.40 -16.50 8.11
C ALA A 238 6.47 -14.98 8.31
N VAL A 239 7.52 -14.34 7.77
CA VAL A 239 7.71 -12.89 7.78
C VAL A 239 6.58 -12.19 7.01
N THR A 240 6.18 -12.71 5.84
CA THR A 240 5.02 -12.20 5.09
C THR A 240 3.73 -12.23 5.92
N GLY A 241 3.49 -13.33 6.64
CA GLY A 241 2.33 -13.47 7.51
C GLY A 241 2.35 -12.48 8.67
N GLN A 242 3.50 -12.32 9.33
CA GLN A 242 3.67 -11.38 10.43
C GLN A 242 3.41 -9.93 9.99
N ILE A 243 4.04 -9.47 8.90
CA ILE A 243 3.85 -8.09 8.45
C ILE A 243 2.42 -7.82 7.98
N ALA A 244 1.73 -8.81 7.39
CA ALA A 244 0.33 -8.68 7.03
C ALA A 244 -0.57 -8.47 8.26
N ALA A 245 -0.31 -9.22 9.34
CA ALA A 245 -1.04 -9.07 10.60
C ALA A 245 -0.77 -7.71 11.28
N GLU A 246 0.50 -7.28 11.31
CA GLU A 246 0.88 -5.97 11.86
C GLU A 246 0.27 -4.81 11.07
N LEU A 247 0.27 -4.88 9.73
CA LEU A 247 -0.41 -3.91 8.88
C LEU A 247 -1.93 -3.92 9.12
N ALA A 248 -2.56 -5.08 9.29
CA ALA A 248 -3.98 -5.15 9.59
C ALA A 248 -4.31 -4.45 10.91
N ALA A 249 -3.52 -4.67 11.97
CA ALA A 249 -3.65 -3.97 13.24
C ALA A 249 -3.42 -2.45 13.11
N TYR A 250 -2.41 -2.05 12.33
CA TYR A 250 -2.14 -0.66 12.00
C TYR A 250 -3.34 0.01 11.35
N PHE A 251 -3.88 -0.57 10.27
CA PHE A 251 -5.01 0.00 9.56
C PHE A 251 -6.32 -0.05 10.34
N ALA A 252 -6.48 -1.02 11.26
CA ALA A 252 -7.58 -1.05 12.22
C ALA A 252 -7.46 0.04 13.30
N GLY A 253 -6.28 0.66 13.44
CA GLY A 253 -6.00 1.67 14.46
C GLY A 253 -5.74 1.08 15.85
N SER A 254 -5.58 -0.25 15.97
CA SER A 254 -5.41 -0.93 17.25
C SER A 254 -3.95 -0.97 17.73
N SER A 255 -2.98 -1.01 16.82
CA SER A 255 -1.55 -0.99 17.14
C SER A 255 -0.75 -0.37 16.02
N ALA A 256 0.29 0.39 16.34
CA ALA A 256 1.29 0.85 15.37
C ALA A 256 2.70 0.30 15.66
N ALA A 257 2.77 -0.76 16.46
CA ALA A 257 4.00 -1.51 16.68
C ALA A 257 4.25 -2.46 15.50
N PHE A 258 5.48 -2.42 14.99
CA PHE A 258 5.98 -3.35 13.96
C PHE A 258 7.20 -4.07 14.52
N GLU A 259 7.07 -5.38 14.72
CA GLU A 259 8.14 -6.25 15.23
C GLU A 259 8.84 -7.02 14.12
N THR A 260 8.23 -7.04 12.91
CA THR A 260 8.81 -7.66 11.72
C THR A 260 10.25 -7.22 11.52
N ARG A 261 11.17 -8.19 11.47
CA ARG A 261 12.59 -7.94 11.25
C ARG A 261 12.82 -7.36 9.85
N LEU A 262 13.61 -6.28 9.76
CA LEU A 262 13.91 -5.61 8.49
C LEU A 262 15.30 -6.00 7.96
N ALA A 263 15.42 -6.18 6.65
CA ALA A 263 16.70 -6.36 6.00
C ALA A 263 17.48 -5.03 5.92
N GLY A 264 18.78 -5.06 6.22
CA GLY A 264 19.65 -3.88 6.35
C GLY A 264 20.16 -3.30 5.02
N HIS A 265 19.27 -3.06 4.07
CA HIS A 265 19.61 -2.84 2.66
C HIS A 265 20.19 -1.45 2.30
N GLY A 266 20.22 -0.49 3.22
CA GLY A 266 20.75 0.85 2.97
C GLY A 266 22.27 0.96 3.20
N THR A 267 22.85 2.04 2.68
CA THR A 267 24.16 2.56 3.13
C THR A 267 24.15 2.80 4.65
N PRO A 268 25.31 2.85 5.32
CA PRO A 268 25.37 3.17 6.75
C PRO A 268 24.59 4.44 7.11
N PHE A 269 24.67 5.48 6.27
CA PHE A 269 23.92 6.72 6.46
C PHE A 269 22.41 6.54 6.29
N GLU A 270 21.95 5.83 5.27
CA GLU A 270 20.52 5.56 5.09
C GLU A 270 19.94 4.74 6.25
N ARG A 271 20.65 3.71 6.71
CA ARG A 271 20.23 2.92 7.87
C ARG A 271 20.15 3.76 9.14
N ASP A 272 21.06 4.71 9.29
CA ASP A 272 21.07 5.67 10.40
C ASP A 272 19.82 6.57 10.37
N VAL A 273 19.49 7.12 9.20
CA VAL A 273 18.26 7.90 8.99
C VAL A 273 17.02 7.05 9.25
N TRP A 274 16.93 5.84 8.69
CA TRP A 274 15.76 4.97 8.85
C TRP A 274 15.56 4.50 10.28
N ARG A 275 16.62 4.31 11.06
CA ARG A 275 16.52 4.05 12.50
C ARG A 275 15.88 5.25 13.19
N ASN A 276 16.38 6.45 12.97
CA ASN A 276 15.83 7.68 13.56
C ASN A 276 14.38 7.96 13.12
N LEU A 277 13.99 7.58 11.89
CA LEU A 277 12.59 7.67 11.46
C LEU A 277 11.67 6.81 12.34
N ARG A 278 12.10 5.61 12.73
CA ARG A 278 11.31 4.69 13.55
C ARG A 278 11.12 5.18 14.99
N GLU A 279 12.00 6.05 15.47
CA GLU A 279 11.88 6.69 16.79
C GLU A 279 10.84 7.81 16.83
N ILE A 280 10.36 8.29 15.66
CA ILE A 280 9.32 9.33 15.62
C ILE A 280 7.99 8.70 16.11
N PRO A 281 7.36 9.21 17.18
CA PRO A 281 6.12 8.62 17.71
C PRO A 281 4.97 8.64 16.72
N VAL A 282 4.00 7.76 16.94
CA VAL A 282 2.78 7.66 16.12
C VAL A 282 1.94 8.92 16.33
N GLY A 283 1.52 9.54 15.22
CA GLY A 283 0.72 10.77 15.24
C GLY A 283 1.58 12.05 15.34
N GLU A 284 2.87 11.92 15.60
CA GLU A 284 3.82 13.04 15.57
C GLU A 284 4.39 13.27 14.17
N ILE A 285 4.82 14.52 13.95
CA ILE A 285 5.39 14.96 12.69
C ILE A 285 6.62 15.80 13.00
N VAL A 286 7.72 15.54 12.27
CA VAL A 286 8.96 16.32 12.35
C VAL A 286 9.30 16.93 10.99
N SER A 287 10.16 17.94 11.00
CA SER A 287 10.74 18.49 9.76
C SER A 287 12.04 17.77 9.39
N TYR A 288 12.44 17.83 8.11
CA TYR A 288 13.73 17.30 7.68
C TYR A 288 14.91 17.94 8.43
N SER A 289 14.83 19.23 8.75
CA SER A 289 15.86 19.93 9.53
C SER A 289 15.87 19.48 10.98
N SER A 290 14.70 19.28 11.59
CA SER A 290 14.60 18.74 12.96
C SER A 290 15.21 17.34 13.05
N LEU A 291 14.90 16.46 12.08
CA LEU A 291 15.48 15.11 12.02
C LEU A 291 17.00 15.15 11.78
N ALA A 292 17.49 16.03 10.92
CA ALA A 292 18.93 16.18 10.71
C ALA A 292 19.65 16.66 11.97
N THR A 293 19.04 17.58 12.72
CA THR A 293 19.57 18.09 13.99
C THR A 293 19.56 17.02 15.08
N SER A 294 18.50 16.20 15.19
CA SER A 294 18.45 15.10 16.19
C SER A 294 19.48 14.00 15.94
N MET A 295 20.05 13.97 14.73
CA MET A 295 21.13 13.07 14.33
C MET A 295 22.52 13.72 14.44
N ASP A 296 22.63 14.91 15.04
CA ASP A 296 23.86 15.73 15.09
C ASP A 296 24.45 16.06 13.72
N ARG A 297 23.59 16.20 12.69
CA ARG A 297 23.97 16.43 11.30
C ARG A 297 23.15 17.57 10.67
N SER A 298 23.07 18.71 11.36
CA SER A 298 22.26 19.87 10.94
C SER A 298 22.55 20.38 9.51
N SER A 299 23.77 20.21 8.99
CA SER A 299 24.16 20.56 7.61
C SER A 299 23.70 19.55 6.55
N ALA A 300 23.24 18.36 6.95
CA ALA A 300 22.94 17.24 6.07
C ALA A 300 21.45 17.12 5.68
N VAL A 301 20.64 18.17 5.86
CA VAL A 301 19.18 18.16 5.61
C VAL A 301 18.81 17.54 4.25
N ARG A 302 19.51 17.94 3.17
CA ARG A 302 19.24 17.40 1.83
C ARG A 302 19.61 15.92 1.70
N ALA A 303 20.65 15.47 2.38
CA ALA A 303 21.05 14.06 2.39
C ALA A 303 20.02 13.23 3.17
N VAL A 304 19.55 13.72 4.33
CA VAL A 304 18.46 13.10 5.10
C VAL A 304 17.19 12.98 4.26
N ALA A 305 16.80 14.03 3.53
CA ALA A 305 15.64 13.99 2.66
C ALA A 305 15.76 12.94 1.54
N ARG A 306 16.96 12.78 0.95
CA ARG A 306 17.21 11.72 -0.05
C ARG A 306 17.14 10.33 0.58
N ALA A 307 17.75 10.14 1.75
CA ALA A 307 17.68 8.86 2.47
C ALA A 307 16.24 8.50 2.87
N ASN A 308 15.43 9.47 3.27
CA ASN A 308 13.99 9.29 3.53
C ASN A 308 13.24 8.81 2.27
N GLY A 309 13.54 9.41 1.11
CA GLY A 309 12.96 8.99 -0.17
C GLY A 309 13.44 7.63 -0.69
N ALA A 310 14.63 7.20 -0.25
CA ALA A 310 15.20 5.90 -0.58
C ALA A 310 14.63 4.73 0.25
N ASN A 311 13.77 5.02 1.24
CA ASN A 311 13.07 3.99 1.99
C ASN A 311 12.25 3.08 1.05
N GLN A 312 12.40 1.77 1.22
CA GLN A 312 11.71 0.71 0.48
C GLN A 312 10.80 -0.14 1.37
N ILE A 313 10.59 0.28 2.62
CA ILE A 313 9.77 -0.39 3.63
C ILE A 313 8.76 0.63 4.16
N ALA A 314 7.83 1.03 3.29
CA ALA A 314 6.82 2.04 3.58
C ALA A 314 5.97 1.66 4.80
N ILE A 315 5.46 2.67 5.51
CA ILE A 315 4.68 2.56 6.75
C ILE A 315 5.52 2.10 7.96
N VAL A 316 6.22 0.96 7.85
CA VAL A 316 7.04 0.38 8.93
C VAL A 316 8.24 1.26 9.26
N VAL A 317 8.96 1.73 8.23
CA VAL A 317 9.87 2.86 8.35
C VAL A 317 9.05 4.11 8.00
N PRO A 318 8.67 4.94 8.97
CA PRO A 318 7.57 5.89 8.82
C PRO A 318 8.02 7.19 8.14
N CYS A 319 8.49 7.10 6.90
CA CYS A 319 8.94 8.24 6.09
C CYS A 319 7.83 9.28 5.79
N HIS A 320 6.55 8.92 6.03
CA HIS A 320 5.42 9.83 5.97
C HIS A 320 5.35 10.83 7.14
N ARG A 321 6.02 10.56 8.27
CA ARG A 321 6.06 11.45 9.46
C ARG A 321 7.00 12.65 9.31
N VAL A 322 7.68 12.80 8.16
CA VAL A 322 8.62 13.89 7.91
C VAL A 322 8.10 14.86 6.85
N LEU A 323 8.06 16.16 7.16
CA LEU A 323 7.58 17.23 6.26
C LEU A 323 8.68 18.26 5.94
N GLY A 324 8.38 19.14 4.98
CA GLY A 324 9.13 20.39 4.79
C GLY A 324 9.04 21.27 6.04
N ALA A 325 10.02 22.18 6.22
CA ALA A 325 10.04 23.08 7.38
C ALA A 325 8.82 24.04 7.42
N ASP A 326 8.21 24.29 6.27
CA ASP A 326 6.97 25.05 6.09
C ASP A 326 5.70 24.23 6.33
N GLY A 327 5.83 22.95 6.73
CA GLY A 327 4.71 22.02 6.89
C GLY A 327 4.19 21.43 5.56
N SER A 328 4.86 21.68 4.44
CA SER A 328 4.42 21.17 3.14
C SER A 328 4.58 19.65 3.04
N LEU A 329 3.57 19.01 2.44
CA LEU A 329 3.63 17.61 2.01
C LEU A 329 4.51 17.54 0.74
N THR A 330 5.78 17.29 0.95
CA THR A 330 6.73 17.05 -0.14
C THR A 330 7.09 15.58 -0.22
N GLY A 331 7.31 15.11 -1.46
CA GLY A 331 7.94 13.82 -1.79
C GLY A 331 7.46 12.61 -1.00
N TYR A 332 6.61 11.79 -1.61
CA TYR A 332 6.27 10.47 -1.07
C TYR A 332 6.17 9.47 -2.21
N GLY A 333 6.93 8.37 -2.12
CA GLY A 333 6.99 7.36 -3.18
C GLY A 333 5.63 6.72 -3.49
N GLY A 334 4.75 6.61 -2.48
CA GLY A 334 3.36 6.16 -2.66
C GLY A 334 2.37 7.25 -3.08
N GLY A 335 2.81 8.49 -3.33
CA GLY A 335 1.93 9.63 -3.65
C GLY A 335 1.46 10.41 -2.42
N LEU A 336 1.28 11.73 -2.58
CA LEU A 336 1.03 12.66 -1.48
C LEU A 336 -0.28 12.38 -0.72
N TRP A 337 -1.30 11.84 -1.38
CA TRP A 337 -2.53 11.45 -0.68
C TRP A 337 -2.30 10.36 0.35
N ARG A 338 -1.47 9.35 0.06
CA ARG A 338 -1.16 8.27 1.00
C ARG A 338 -0.48 8.83 2.23
N LYS A 339 0.51 9.70 2.01
CA LYS A 339 1.20 10.41 3.09
C LYS A 339 0.23 11.17 3.98
N LYS A 340 -0.69 11.93 3.39
CA LYS A 340 -1.72 12.66 4.14
C LYS A 340 -2.69 11.73 4.88
N TRP A 341 -3.15 10.67 4.22
CA TRP A 341 -4.04 9.67 4.81
C TRP A 341 -3.40 9.01 6.03
N LEU A 342 -2.13 8.59 5.91
CA LEU A 342 -1.36 7.96 6.99
C LEU A 342 -1.18 8.90 8.17
N ILE A 343 -0.83 10.17 7.92
CA ILE A 343 -0.73 11.20 8.96
C ILE A 343 -2.06 11.36 9.71
N GLU A 344 -3.17 11.45 8.99
CA GLU A 344 -4.49 11.63 9.61
C GLU A 344 -4.96 10.38 10.35
N HIS A 345 -4.63 9.20 9.82
CA HIS A 345 -4.88 7.92 10.49
C HIS A 345 -4.14 7.83 11.82
N GLU A 346 -2.85 8.13 11.83
CA GLU A 346 -2.05 8.08 13.05
C GLU A 346 -2.43 9.15 14.07
N ARG A 347 -2.89 10.33 13.64
CA ARG A 347 -3.45 11.34 14.55
C ARG A 347 -4.69 10.83 15.27
N ARG A 348 -5.59 10.13 14.56
CA ARG A 348 -6.77 9.50 15.17
C ARG A 348 -6.38 8.38 16.13
N MET A 349 -5.37 7.58 15.79
CA MET A 349 -4.84 6.54 16.68
C MET A 349 -4.30 7.15 17.99
N ALA A 350 -3.47 8.19 17.89
CA ALA A 350 -2.91 8.86 19.06
C ALA A 350 -3.99 9.52 19.94
N GLY A 351 -5.02 10.12 19.33
CA GLY A 351 -6.16 10.69 20.04
C GLY A 351 -6.95 9.65 20.84
N ALA A 352 -7.24 8.49 20.23
CA ALA A 352 -7.97 7.40 20.89
C ALA A 352 -7.19 6.79 22.07
N GLN A 353 -5.85 6.72 21.97
CA GLN A 353 -4.99 6.24 23.06
C GLN A 353 -4.95 7.23 24.23
N GLY A 354 -5.05 8.54 23.97
CA GLY A 354 -5.07 9.58 25.01
C GLY A 354 -6.39 9.68 25.79
N GLU A 355 -7.52 9.29 25.19
CA GLU A 355 -8.83 9.26 25.87
C GLU A 355 -8.99 8.03 26.79
N GLY A 356 -8.45 6.87 26.39
CA GLY A 356 -8.47 5.65 27.20
C GLY A 356 -7.65 5.73 28.50
N GLN A 357 -6.68 6.65 28.58
CA GLN A 357 -5.83 6.85 29.76
C GLN A 357 -6.39 7.90 30.75
N ARG A 358 -7.54 8.51 30.45
CA ARG A 358 -8.21 9.53 31.28
C ARG A 358 -9.44 9.04 32.05
N MET A 359 -9.68 7.72 32.16
CA MET A 359 -10.64 7.22 33.15
C MET A 359 -10.06 7.41 34.56
N PRO A 360 -10.69 8.20 35.45
CA PRO A 360 -10.23 8.31 36.81
C PRO A 360 -10.47 6.97 37.52
N LEU A 361 -9.47 6.52 38.29
CA LEU A 361 -9.64 5.48 39.29
C LEU A 361 -10.81 5.91 40.20
N ALA A 362 -11.94 5.22 40.06
CA ALA A 362 -13.09 5.41 40.92
C ALA A 362 -12.64 5.10 42.36
N SER A 363 -12.80 6.11 43.22
CA SER A 363 -12.47 6.09 44.65
C SER A 363 -13.53 5.33 45.44
#